data_AF-A0A4V6JJX6-F1
#
_entry.id   AF-A0A4V6JJX6-F1
#
_cell.length_a   1.000
_cell.length_b   1.000
_cell.length_c   1.000
_cell.angle_alpha   90.00
_cell.angle_beta   90.00
_cell.angle_gamma   90.00
#
_symmetry.space_group_name_H-M   'P 1'
#
loop_
_entity.id
_entity.type
_entity.pdbx_description
1 polymer ?
#
loop_
_entity_poly.entity_id
_entity_poly.type
_entity_poly.pdbx_seq_one_letter_code
_entity_poly.pdbx_strand_id
1 'polypeptide(L)'
;MNHFIMANSQLCIGCRACEVACVMAHHNEQHALSARHFTPRITVVKEGNKHSAVTCHHCENAPCIQSCPNGAIGRMRDSVQVDEQKCIGCKACVVACPFGTMEVVTTAQAATAQKCDLCLDRPQGPACVANCPVDALSRVTPDTPEPVGSHATGAHGASRSPALADRGGGHVRKMGKTRAYVCPGRARRAG
;
A
#
# COMPACT_ATOMS: atom_id res chain seq x y z
N MET A 1 4.01 -22.02 9.62
CA MET A 1 4.48 -21.03 8.62
C MET A 1 3.68 -19.75 8.78
N ASN A 2 4.34 -18.60 8.73
CA ASN A 2 3.65 -17.32 8.90
C ASN A 2 2.87 -16.92 7.64
N HIS A 3 1.81 -16.14 7.81
CA HIS A 3 1.03 -15.57 6.73
C HIS A 3 1.71 -14.32 6.20
N PHE A 4 1.64 -14.10 4.89
CA PHE A 4 2.17 -12.89 4.25
C PHE A 4 1.40 -12.57 2.97
N ILE A 5 1.64 -11.39 2.41
CA ILE A 5 1.08 -11.00 1.12
C ILE A 5 2.12 -11.28 0.04
N MET A 6 1.75 -12.08 -0.95
CA MET A 6 2.57 -12.35 -2.13
C MET A 6 2.12 -11.46 -3.28
N ALA A 7 3.09 -10.93 -4.03
CA ALA A 7 2.85 -10.14 -5.21
C ALA A 7 3.30 -10.87 -6.48
N ASN A 8 2.39 -11.03 -7.44
CA ASN A 8 2.70 -11.53 -8.77
C ASN A 8 3.10 -10.36 -9.69
N SER A 9 4.41 -10.23 -9.93
CA SER A 9 4.99 -9.18 -10.78
C SER A 9 4.60 -9.29 -12.26
N GLN A 10 4.12 -10.44 -12.73
CA GLN A 10 3.65 -10.62 -14.10
C GLN A 10 2.26 -9.99 -14.33
N LEU A 11 1.47 -9.85 -13.27
CA LEU A 11 0.13 -9.25 -13.32
C LEU A 11 0.13 -7.78 -12.87
N CYS A 12 1.09 -7.38 -12.04
CA CYS A 12 1.11 -6.05 -11.47
C CYS A 12 1.25 -4.96 -12.54
N ILE A 13 0.25 -4.08 -12.66
CA ILE A 13 0.27 -2.92 -13.57
C ILE A 13 0.79 -1.63 -12.89
N GLY A 14 1.26 -1.72 -11.65
CA GLY A 14 1.81 -0.58 -10.92
C GLY A 14 0.82 0.56 -10.62
N CYS A 15 -0.49 0.28 -10.54
CA CYS A 15 -1.53 1.31 -10.38
C CYS A 15 -1.55 1.98 -8.99
N ARG A 16 -0.86 1.44 -7.98
CA ARG A 16 -0.81 1.94 -6.59
C ARG A 16 -2.14 1.90 -5.82
N ALA A 17 -3.17 1.23 -6.36
CA ALA A 17 -4.44 1.04 -5.65
C ALA A 17 -4.25 0.35 -4.29
N CYS A 18 -3.29 -0.59 -4.19
CA CYS A 18 -2.96 -1.27 -2.95
C CYS A 18 -2.35 -0.36 -1.87
N GLU A 19 -1.59 0.68 -2.26
CA GLU A 19 -1.03 1.67 -1.32
C GLU A 19 -2.17 2.51 -0.74
N VAL A 20 -3.04 3.02 -1.60
CA VAL A 20 -4.21 3.83 -1.20
C VAL A 20 -5.13 3.03 -0.29
N ALA A 21 -5.47 1.79 -0.67
CA ALA A 21 -6.31 0.91 0.15
C ALA A 21 -5.69 0.62 1.52
N CYS A 22 -4.36 0.45 1.59
CA CYS A 22 -3.66 0.25 2.84
C CYS A 22 -3.76 1.48 3.75
N VAL A 23 -3.49 2.68 3.23
CA VAL A 23 -3.62 3.92 4.01
C VAL A 23 -5.05 4.10 4.52
N MET A 24 -6.05 3.94 3.65
CA MET A 24 -7.46 4.07 4.03
C MET A 24 -7.85 3.10 5.15
N ALA A 25 -7.41 1.84 5.07
CA ALA A 25 -7.71 0.84 6.08
C ALA A 25 -7.09 1.16 7.46
N HIS A 26 -5.97 1.87 7.51
CA HIS A 26 -5.28 2.25 8.74
C HIS A 26 -5.52 3.70 9.19
N HIS A 27 -6.37 4.45 8.47
CA HIS A 27 -6.79 5.82 8.81
C HIS A 27 -8.31 5.92 9.06
N ASN A 28 -8.94 4.84 9.54
CA ASN A 28 -10.39 4.78 9.79
C ASN A 28 -11.23 5.17 8.56
N GLU A 29 -10.78 4.78 7.36
CA GLU A 29 -11.39 5.12 6.07
C GLU A 29 -11.47 6.64 5.78
N GLN A 30 -10.81 7.47 6.59
CA GLN A 30 -10.72 8.90 6.34
C GLN A 30 -9.67 9.17 5.26
N HIS A 31 -9.97 10.12 4.39
CA HIS A 31 -9.03 10.55 3.37
C HIS A 31 -7.80 11.17 4.04
N ALA A 32 -6.66 10.48 3.98
CA ALA A 32 -5.36 11.05 4.31
C ALA A 32 -4.93 12.02 3.20
N LEU A 33 -5.58 13.19 3.15
CA LEU A 33 -5.42 14.21 2.10
C LEU A 33 -4.06 14.94 2.15
N SER A 34 -3.20 14.61 3.12
CA SER A 34 -1.88 15.20 3.24
C SER A 34 -0.82 14.15 2.94
N ALA A 35 0.22 14.53 2.18
CA ALA A 35 1.36 13.67 1.89
C ALA A 35 2.04 13.13 3.16
N ARG A 36 1.96 13.85 4.29
CA ARG A 36 2.52 13.42 5.58
C ARG A 36 1.76 12.26 6.23
N HIS A 37 0.50 12.06 5.85
CA HIS A 37 -0.35 10.98 6.36
C HIS A 37 -0.50 9.84 5.36
N PHE A 38 0.13 9.93 4.20
CA PHE A 38 0.17 8.86 3.21
C PHE A 38 1.33 7.91 3.52
N THR A 39 1.16 7.07 4.54
CA THR A 39 2.17 6.10 5.01
C THR A 39 1.68 4.66 4.79
N PRO A 40 1.65 4.17 3.53
CA PRO A 40 1.20 2.83 3.23
C PRO A 40 2.19 1.79 3.77
N ARG A 41 1.67 0.69 4.33
CA ARG A 41 2.46 -0.44 4.84
C ARG A 41 2.84 -1.47 3.74
N ILE A 42 2.66 -1.07 2.47
CA ILE A 42 2.97 -1.78 1.23
C ILE A 42 3.46 -0.75 0.21
N THR A 43 4.46 -1.07 -0.61
CA THR A 43 5.05 -0.12 -1.57
C THR A 43 5.12 -0.70 -2.96
N VAL A 44 4.64 0.03 -3.97
CA VAL A 44 4.78 -0.33 -5.38
C VAL A 44 6.10 0.19 -5.92
N VAL A 45 6.97 -0.74 -6.31
CA VAL A 45 8.23 -0.48 -6.99
C VAL A 45 8.01 -0.60 -8.50
N LYS A 46 8.61 0.33 -9.25
CA LYS A 46 8.55 0.37 -10.71
C LYS A 46 9.96 0.49 -11.27
N GLU A 47 10.31 -0.38 -12.20
CA GLU A 47 11.57 -0.33 -12.93
C GLU A 47 11.31 -0.63 -14.41
N GLY A 48 11.31 0.41 -15.24
CA GLY A 48 10.84 0.31 -16.63
C GLY A 48 9.42 -0.23 -16.71
N ASN A 49 9.23 -1.31 -17.46
CA ASN A 49 7.95 -2.00 -17.61
C ASN A 49 7.70 -3.08 -16.54
N LYS A 50 8.61 -3.24 -15.57
CA LYS A 50 8.44 -4.17 -14.45
C LYS A 50 7.82 -3.43 -13.27
N HIS A 51 6.76 -3.99 -12.72
CA HIS A 51 6.10 -3.47 -11.54
C HIS A 51 5.89 -4.59 -10.54
N SER A 52 6.02 -4.27 -9.26
CA SER A 52 5.65 -5.20 -8.18
C SER A 52 5.31 -4.42 -6.92
N ALA A 53 4.57 -5.07 -6.02
CA ALA A 53 4.36 -4.54 -4.68
C ALA A 53 5.28 -5.28 -3.71
N VAL A 54 5.99 -4.51 -2.88
CA VAL A 54 6.87 -5.00 -1.82
C VAL A 54 6.17 -4.78 -0.48
N THR A 55 6.14 -5.81 0.34
CA THR A 55 5.41 -5.84 1.61
C THR A 55 6.14 -6.72 2.61
N CYS A 56 5.80 -6.62 3.90
CA CYS A 56 6.43 -7.45 4.92
C CYS A 56 6.13 -8.94 4.69
N HIS A 57 7.16 -9.77 4.74
CA HIS A 57 7.04 -11.23 4.59
C HIS A 57 6.76 -11.96 5.91
N HIS A 58 6.63 -11.24 7.03
CA HIS A 58 6.43 -11.81 8.36
C HIS A 58 7.37 -13.01 8.64
N CYS A 59 8.67 -12.85 8.35
CA CYS A 59 9.64 -13.94 8.33
C CYS A 59 9.58 -14.83 9.58
N GLU A 60 9.73 -16.15 9.40
CA GLU A 60 9.80 -17.08 10.53
C GLU A 60 11.00 -16.79 11.43
N ASN A 61 12.18 -16.56 10.85
CA ASN A 61 13.37 -16.07 11.54
C ASN A 61 13.54 -14.56 11.31
N ALA A 62 12.65 -13.75 11.89
CA ALA A 62 12.60 -12.31 11.66
C ALA A 62 13.76 -11.55 12.35
N PRO A 63 14.71 -10.94 11.60
CA PRO A 63 15.79 -10.15 12.18
C PRO A 63 15.27 -8.89 12.89
N CYS A 64 14.12 -8.35 12.46
CA CYS A 64 13.50 -7.20 13.10
C CYS A 64 13.09 -7.49 14.57
N ILE A 65 12.70 -8.73 14.90
CA ILE A 65 12.47 -9.14 16.30
C ILE A 65 13.78 -9.11 17.09
N GLN A 66 14.83 -9.76 16.57
CA GLN A 66 16.13 -9.87 17.25
C GLN A 66 16.80 -8.51 17.46
N SER A 67 16.60 -7.58 16.52
CA SER A 67 17.18 -6.24 16.57
C SER A 67 16.47 -5.26 17.52
N CYS A 68 15.27 -5.60 18.03
CA CYS A 68 14.46 -4.66 18.80
C CYS A 68 14.90 -4.61 20.28
N PRO A 69 15.54 -3.52 20.76
CA PRO A 69 16.07 -3.47 22.12
C PRO A 69 14.99 -3.38 23.20
N ASN A 70 13.79 -2.88 22.84
CA ASN A 70 12.69 -2.71 23.80
C ASN A 70 11.64 -3.84 23.75
N GLY A 71 11.89 -4.90 22.97
CA GLY A 71 10.95 -6.02 22.83
C GLY A 71 9.59 -5.61 22.23
N ALA A 72 9.56 -4.55 21.43
CA ALA A 72 8.34 -4.03 20.80
C ALA A 72 7.89 -4.82 19.57
N ILE A 73 8.68 -5.79 19.10
CA ILE A 73 8.34 -6.60 17.92
C ILE A 73 8.32 -8.06 18.36
N GLY A 74 7.21 -8.74 18.11
CA GLY A 74 7.00 -10.11 18.55
C GLY A 74 6.21 -10.94 17.55
N ARG A 75 6.14 -12.26 17.78
CA ARG A 75 5.25 -13.15 17.03
C ARG A 75 3.87 -13.13 17.69
N MET A 76 2.84 -12.98 16.88
CA MET A 76 1.45 -13.03 17.30
C MET A 76 0.66 -13.84 16.26
N ARG A 77 0.12 -14.99 16.70
CA ARG A 77 -0.49 -15.99 15.82
C ARG A 77 0.50 -16.35 14.70
N ASP A 78 0.05 -16.39 13.45
CA ASP A 78 0.87 -16.72 12.27
C ASP A 78 1.55 -15.48 11.65
N SER A 79 1.96 -14.49 12.46
CA SER A 79 2.55 -13.26 11.93
C SER A 79 3.49 -12.56 12.91
N VAL A 80 4.45 -11.80 12.38
CA VAL A 80 5.24 -10.85 13.19
C VAL A 80 4.46 -9.55 13.35
N GLN A 81 4.40 -8.97 14.54
CA GLN A 81 3.66 -7.74 14.87
C GLN A 81 4.47 -6.75 15.69
N VAL A 82 4.11 -5.47 15.58
CA VAL A 82 4.70 -4.37 16.35
C VAL A 82 3.71 -3.96 17.44
N ASP A 83 4.18 -3.94 18.68
CA ASP A 83 3.53 -3.30 19.81
C ASP A 83 3.94 -1.83 19.83
N GLU A 84 3.01 -0.97 19.40
CA GLU A 84 3.26 0.47 19.27
C GLU A 84 3.54 1.14 20.62
N GLN A 85 2.99 0.62 21.72
CA GLN A 85 3.15 1.19 23.06
C GLN A 85 4.57 0.96 23.61
N LYS A 86 5.23 -0.11 23.17
CA LYS A 86 6.63 -0.40 23.51
C LYS A 86 7.61 0.18 22.51
N CYS A 87 7.16 0.65 21.35
CA CYS A 87 8.09 1.13 20.33
C CYS A 87 8.65 2.49 20.72
N ILE A 88 9.98 2.62 20.72
CA ILE A 88 10.68 3.89 21.00
C ILE A 88 11.21 4.57 19.71
N GLY A 89 10.86 4.05 18.54
CA GLY A 89 11.28 4.64 17.26
C GLY A 89 12.79 4.58 16.98
N CYS A 90 13.55 3.66 17.60
CA CYS A 90 15.01 3.58 17.48
C CYS A 90 15.55 3.17 16.09
N LYS A 91 14.68 2.77 15.16
CA LYS A 91 15.01 2.37 13.78
C LYS A 91 15.92 1.14 13.61
N ALA A 92 16.30 0.43 14.68
CA ALA A 92 17.09 -0.80 14.58
C ALA A 92 16.44 -1.85 13.65
N CYS A 93 15.12 -1.99 13.76
CA CYS A 93 14.33 -2.90 12.91
C CYS A 93 14.27 -2.48 11.44
N VAL A 94 14.43 -1.18 11.13
CA VAL A 94 14.48 -0.66 9.76
C VAL A 94 15.75 -1.16 9.08
N VAL A 95 16.90 -1.03 9.75
CA VAL A 95 18.20 -1.50 9.25
C VAL A 95 18.25 -3.02 9.16
N ALA A 96 17.63 -3.72 10.11
CA ALA A 96 17.64 -5.18 10.15
C ALA A 96 16.73 -5.85 9.11
N CYS A 97 15.79 -5.13 8.50
CA CYS A 97 14.84 -5.73 7.57
C CYS A 97 15.48 -5.96 6.19
N PRO A 98 15.66 -7.22 5.74
CA PRO A 98 16.30 -7.50 4.45
C PRO A 98 15.44 -7.08 3.26
N PHE A 99 14.13 -6.92 3.46
CA PHE A 99 13.18 -6.49 2.44
C PHE A 99 12.93 -4.98 2.43
N GLY A 100 13.48 -4.24 3.41
CA GLY A 100 13.28 -2.79 3.52
C GLY A 100 11.83 -2.36 3.80
N THR A 101 10.99 -3.24 4.35
CA THR A 101 9.53 -2.99 4.53
C THR A 101 9.17 -2.43 5.91
N MET A 102 10.17 -2.16 6.74
CA MET A 102 9.99 -1.55 8.06
C MET A 102 10.19 -0.05 7.92
N GLU A 103 9.25 0.74 8.42
CA GLU A 103 9.35 2.21 8.47
C GLU A 103 9.19 2.69 9.91
N VAL A 104 9.68 3.87 10.25
CA VAL A 104 9.32 4.56 11.50
C VAL A 104 8.56 5.82 11.14
N VAL A 105 7.28 5.86 11.53
CA VAL A 105 6.41 7.01 11.34
C VAL A 105 6.47 7.88 12.60
N THR A 106 6.64 9.18 12.41
CA THR A 106 6.66 10.15 13.52
C THR A 106 5.41 11.01 13.48
N THR A 107 4.63 10.96 14.55
CA THR A 107 3.50 11.84 14.81
C THR A 107 3.91 12.94 15.78
N ALA A 108 2.99 13.85 16.12
CA ALA A 108 3.25 14.85 17.15
C ALA A 108 3.42 14.24 18.55
N GLN A 109 3.00 12.98 18.75
CA GLN A 109 2.98 12.30 20.04
C GLN A 109 4.07 11.24 20.18
N ALA A 110 4.42 10.52 19.11
CA ALA A 110 5.35 9.40 19.19
C ALA A 110 6.05 9.10 17.85
N ALA A 111 7.16 8.37 17.93
CA ALA A 111 7.81 7.75 16.78
C ALA A 111 7.68 6.23 16.89
N THR A 112 6.96 5.63 15.95
CA THR A 112 6.55 4.23 16.03
C THR A 112 6.93 3.48 14.77
N ALA A 113 7.47 2.28 14.93
CA ALA A 113 7.75 1.40 13.80
C ALA A 113 6.46 0.86 13.18
N GLN A 114 6.40 0.82 11.86
CA GLN A 114 5.26 0.41 11.05
C GLN A 114 5.73 -0.61 10.01
N LYS A 115 4.85 -1.55 9.71
CA LYS A 115 5.01 -2.59 8.67
C LYS A 115 3.64 -3.19 8.38
N CYS A 116 3.51 -3.98 7.32
CA CYS A 116 2.28 -4.74 7.10
C CYS A 116 1.93 -5.56 8.35
N ASP A 117 0.70 -5.46 8.79
CA ASP A 117 0.11 -6.19 9.92
C ASP A 117 -0.93 -7.20 9.45
N LEU A 118 -1.00 -7.45 8.13
CA LEU A 118 -2.03 -8.25 7.47
C LEU A 118 -3.47 -7.73 7.64
N CYS A 119 -3.63 -6.47 8.04
CA CYS A 119 -4.91 -5.88 8.42
C CYS A 119 -5.66 -6.77 9.44
N LEU A 120 -4.96 -7.24 10.49
CA LEU A 120 -5.53 -8.15 11.50
C LEU A 120 -6.81 -7.62 12.17
N ASP A 121 -6.96 -6.31 12.26
CA ASP A 121 -8.14 -5.65 12.86
C ASP A 121 -9.29 -5.46 11.85
N ARG A 122 -9.09 -5.81 10.58
CA ARG A 122 -10.11 -5.73 9.53
C ARG A 122 -10.73 -7.12 9.29
N PRO A 123 -12.04 -7.32 9.55
CA PRO A 123 -12.69 -8.61 9.34
C PRO A 123 -12.57 -9.15 7.91
N GLN A 124 -12.50 -8.23 6.93
CA GLN A 124 -12.48 -8.60 5.51
C GLN A 124 -11.06 -8.88 5.00
N GLY A 125 -10.09 -8.95 5.93
CA GLY A 125 -8.69 -9.23 5.66
C GLY A 125 -7.95 -8.06 4.99
N PRO A 126 -6.84 -8.36 4.30
CA PRO A 126 -5.95 -7.36 3.71
C PRO A 126 -6.66 -6.48 2.67
N ALA A 127 -6.74 -5.18 2.92
CA ALA A 127 -7.35 -4.22 2.00
C ALA A 127 -6.61 -4.15 0.66
N CYS A 128 -5.28 -4.31 0.67
CA CYS A 128 -4.47 -4.32 -0.54
C CYS A 128 -4.85 -5.45 -1.51
N VAL A 129 -5.19 -6.65 -1.00
CA VAL A 129 -5.63 -7.79 -1.80
C VAL A 129 -7.01 -7.51 -2.38
N ALA A 130 -7.96 -7.08 -1.55
CA ALA A 130 -9.34 -6.80 -1.96
C ALA A 130 -9.49 -5.70 -3.02
N ASN A 131 -8.51 -4.79 -3.11
CA ASN A 131 -8.54 -3.63 -4.00
C ASN A 131 -7.55 -3.73 -5.17
N CYS A 132 -6.92 -4.89 -5.40
CA CYS A 132 -6.07 -5.08 -6.58
C CYS A 132 -6.94 -5.29 -7.82
N PRO A 133 -6.93 -4.39 -8.83
CA PRO A 133 -7.84 -4.51 -9.99
C PRO A 133 -7.48 -5.65 -10.94
N VAL A 134 -6.29 -6.24 -10.79
CA VAL A 134 -5.71 -7.28 -11.65
C VAL A 134 -5.32 -8.53 -10.85
N ASP A 135 -5.78 -8.63 -9.60
CA ASP A 135 -5.55 -9.76 -8.71
C ASP A 135 -4.07 -10.18 -8.58
N ALA A 136 -3.16 -9.20 -8.67
CA ALA A 136 -1.73 -9.41 -8.55
C ALA A 136 -1.27 -9.65 -7.10
N LEU A 137 -2.16 -9.59 -6.11
CA LEU A 137 -1.85 -9.74 -4.69
C LEU A 137 -2.69 -10.86 -4.10
N SER A 138 -2.06 -11.75 -3.33
CA SER A 138 -2.74 -12.83 -2.61
C SER A 138 -2.19 -12.96 -1.19
N ARG A 139 -3.04 -13.42 -0.27
CA ARG A 139 -2.60 -13.80 1.08
C ARG A 139 -2.17 -15.26 1.05
N VAL A 140 -0.92 -15.51 1.40
CA VAL A 140 -0.37 -16.87 1.54
C VAL A 140 -0.55 -17.33 2.98
N THR A 141 -1.04 -18.55 3.15
CA THR A 141 -1.16 -19.27 4.41
C THR A 141 -0.50 -20.66 4.27
N PRO A 142 -0.21 -21.38 5.36
CA PRO A 142 0.36 -22.73 5.28
C PRO A 142 -0.45 -23.70 4.40
N ASP A 143 -1.76 -23.49 4.34
CA ASP A 143 -2.70 -24.37 3.62
C ASP A 143 -2.93 -23.94 2.17
N THR A 144 -2.43 -22.77 1.75
CA THR A 144 -2.50 -22.39 0.34
C THR A 144 -1.40 -23.12 -0.43
N PRO A 145 -1.73 -23.98 -1.41
CA PRO A 145 -0.73 -24.43 -2.37
C PRO A 145 -0.16 -23.19 -3.08
N GLU A 146 1.16 -23.17 -3.31
CA GLU A 146 1.82 -22.02 -3.93
C GLU A 146 1.05 -21.58 -5.17
N PRO A 147 0.81 -20.27 -5.38
CA PRO A 147 0.13 -19.81 -6.57
C PRO A 147 1.08 -19.95 -7.77
N VAL A 148 1.13 -21.15 -8.33
CA VAL A 148 1.64 -21.41 -9.67
C VAL A 148 0.77 -20.57 -10.60
N GLY A 149 1.38 -19.61 -11.29
CA GLY A 149 0.71 -18.61 -12.12
C GLY A 149 -0.45 -19.19 -12.92
N SER A 150 -1.67 -19.03 -12.40
CA SER A 150 -2.86 -19.33 -13.15
C SER A 150 -3.10 -18.14 -14.07
N HIS A 151 -2.94 -18.40 -15.37
CA HIS A 151 -3.51 -17.57 -16.40
C HIS A 151 -4.97 -17.29 -16.01
N ALA A 152 -5.28 -16.03 -15.72
CA ALA A 152 -6.65 -15.59 -15.49
C ALA A 152 -7.42 -15.73 -16.82
N THR A 153 -8.05 -16.88 -17.05
CA THR A 153 -9.21 -16.94 -17.92
C THR A 153 -10.30 -16.11 -17.27
N GLY A 154 -10.72 -15.06 -17.99
CA GLY A 154 -11.45 -13.94 -17.44
C GLY A 154 -12.72 -14.26 -16.67
N ALA A 155 -12.96 -13.43 -15.66
CA ALA A 155 -14.29 -13.15 -15.13
C ALA A 155 -14.28 -11.77 -14.44
N HIS A 156 -13.96 -10.70 -15.19
CA HIS A 156 -14.43 -9.38 -14.77
C HIS A 156 -15.94 -9.32 -15.06
N GLY A 157 -16.72 -9.70 -14.05
CA GLY A 157 -18.12 -9.34 -13.95
C GLY A 157 -18.27 -7.84 -14.08
N ALA A 158 -18.90 -7.42 -15.17
CA ALA A 158 -19.34 -6.06 -15.38
C ALA A 158 -20.34 -5.68 -14.27
N SER A 159 -19.89 -4.89 -13.29
CA SER A 159 -20.82 -4.08 -12.50
C SER A 159 -21.31 -2.94 -13.40
N ARG A 160 -22.45 -3.18 -14.04
CA ARG A 160 -23.24 -2.18 -14.74
C ARG A 160 -23.48 -1.00 -13.80
N SER A 161 -22.97 0.18 -14.14
CA SER A 161 -23.49 1.43 -13.58
C SER A 161 -24.99 1.52 -13.92
N PRO A 162 -25.86 1.87 -12.95
CA PRO A 162 -27.25 2.13 -13.28
C PRO A 162 -27.33 3.42 -14.12
N ALA A 163 -28.21 3.35 -15.11
CA ALA A 163 -28.49 4.38 -16.10
C ALA A 163 -28.57 5.80 -15.51
N LEU A 164 -27.76 6.71 -16.05
CA LEU A 164 -28.03 8.14 -15.94
C LEU A 164 -29.24 8.43 -16.84
N ALA A 165 -30.37 8.72 -16.23
CA ALA A 165 -31.57 9.14 -16.92
C ALA A 165 -31.31 10.48 -17.64
N ASP A 166 -31.45 10.43 -18.96
CA ASP A 166 -31.64 11.56 -19.87
C ASP A 166 -32.87 12.38 -19.44
N ARG A 167 -32.65 13.65 -19.03
CA ARG A 167 -33.56 14.78 -19.26
C ARG A 167 -32.77 16.09 -19.23
N GLY A 168 -32.63 16.77 -20.36
CA GLY A 168 -32.23 18.19 -20.37
C GLY A 168 -31.71 18.71 -21.70
N GLY A 169 -32.64 19.14 -22.56
CA GLY A 169 -32.37 19.70 -23.89
C GLY A 169 -31.42 20.90 -23.89
N GLY A 170 -30.67 21.02 -24.99
CA GLY A 170 -29.54 21.90 -25.10
C GLY A 170 -29.84 23.38 -25.30
N HIS A 171 -28.84 24.19 -24.92
CA HIS A 171 -28.52 25.43 -25.60
C HIS A 171 -27.01 25.65 -25.55
N VAL A 172 -26.34 25.37 -26.67
CA VAL A 172 -24.92 25.68 -26.86
C VAL A 172 -24.78 27.20 -26.99
N ARG A 173 -24.27 27.88 -25.96
CA ARG A 173 -23.77 29.26 -26.08
C ARG A 173 -22.24 29.23 -26.09
N LYS A 174 -21.67 29.43 -27.28
CA LYS A 174 -20.27 29.81 -27.49
C LYS A 174 -20.03 31.23 -26.96
N MET A 175 -19.16 31.41 -25.98
CA MET A 175 -18.31 32.59 -25.68
C MET A 175 -17.29 32.10 -24.64
N GLY A 176 -15.99 32.39 -24.61
CA GLY A 176 -15.07 33.27 -25.30
C GLY A 176 -13.67 33.02 -24.69
N LYS A 177 -12.64 33.56 -25.35
CA LYS A 177 -11.19 33.36 -25.12
C LYS A 177 -10.68 33.65 -23.69
N THR A 178 -9.42 33.22 -23.45
CA THR A 178 -8.44 33.55 -22.37
C THR A 178 -8.32 32.49 -21.26
N ARG A 179 -7.15 32.01 -20.82
CA ARG A 179 -5.73 32.33 -21.07
C ARG A 179 -4.91 31.06 -20.76
N ALA A 180 -3.88 30.80 -21.56
CA ALA A 180 -2.87 29.78 -21.28
C ALA A 180 -2.02 30.24 -20.08
N TYR A 181 -1.85 29.38 -19.06
CA TYR A 181 -0.86 29.58 -18.02
C TYR A 181 0.51 29.11 -18.53
N VAL A 182 1.41 30.06 -18.71
CA VAL A 182 2.83 29.82 -19.03
C VAL A 182 3.55 29.50 -17.73
N CYS A 183 4.23 28.35 -17.71
CA CYS A 183 5.09 27.90 -16.62
C CYS A 183 6.45 28.61 -16.73
N PRO A 184 6.90 29.43 -15.76
CA PRO A 184 8.22 30.01 -15.81
C PRO A 184 9.28 28.98 -15.40
N GLY A 185 10.06 28.53 -16.40
CA GLY A 185 11.28 27.76 -16.22
C GLY A 185 12.44 28.58 -15.64
N ARG A 186 13.34 27.85 -14.96
CA ARG A 186 14.58 28.31 -14.30
C ARG A 186 15.46 29.24 -15.15
N ALA A 187 16.12 30.20 -14.49
CA ALA A 187 17.41 30.71 -14.93
C ALA A 187 18.37 30.91 -13.74
N ARG A 188 19.59 30.38 -13.89
CA ARG A 188 20.76 30.52 -13.01
C ARG A 188 21.37 31.92 -13.17
N ARG A 189 22.01 32.45 -12.11
CA ARG A 189 23.15 33.40 -12.11
C ARG A 189 23.92 33.14 -10.79
N ALA A 190 25.22 32.86 -10.68
CA ALA A 190 26.44 33.37 -11.31
C ALA A 190 26.62 34.89 -11.12
N GLY A 191 27.45 35.25 -10.15
CA GLY A 191 27.77 36.61 -9.72
C GLY A 191 28.16 36.62 -8.26
#